data_AF-A0A180EIU4-F1
#
_entry.id   AF-A0A180EIU4-F1
#
_cell.length_a   1.000
_cell.length_b   1.000
_cell.length_c   1.000
_cell.angle_alpha   90.00
_cell.angle_beta   90.00
_cell.angle_gamma   90.00
#
_symmetry.space_group_name_H-M   'P 1'
#
loop_
_entity.id
_entity.type
_entity.pdbx_description
1 polymer ?
#
loop_
_entity_poly.entity_id
_entity_poly.type
_entity_poly.pdbx_seq_one_letter_code
_entity_poly.pdbx_strand_id
1 'polypeptide(L)'
;MDLFPRIDLITLPTIENTSVGDLQANPEKRVLIVYDEGLDFIQRVLAAAGYDQPGEQIHFLQAAKDDEDGLDLSGLIHRLEVNKICLFGQDLPKLGLHFSVSPYFPLKLAGRTYMTCPSAATIAADKERGDNKSSRALWGGIKQAFAR
;
A
#
# COMPACT_ATOMS: atom_id res chain seq x y z
N MET A 1 -16.44 20.78 -4.79
CA MET A 1 -16.64 19.33 -4.92
C MET A 1 -15.34 18.71 -4.47
N ASP A 2 -15.31 18.23 -3.24
CA ASP A 2 -14.17 17.52 -2.68
C ASP A 2 -14.05 16.17 -3.39
N LEU A 3 -12.96 16.01 -4.14
CA LEU A 3 -12.66 14.86 -5.00
C LEU A 3 -12.07 13.67 -4.21
N PHE A 4 -12.09 13.72 -2.87
CA PHE A 4 -11.46 12.74 -2.01
C PHE A 4 -12.40 12.40 -0.86
N PRO A 5 -12.89 11.15 -0.75
CA PRO A 5 -13.63 10.72 0.43
C PRO A 5 -12.77 10.79 1.70
N ARG A 6 -13.38 10.61 2.88
CA ARG A 6 -12.71 10.62 4.19
C ARG A 6 -11.68 9.49 4.26
N ILE A 7 -10.45 9.80 3.87
CA ILE A 7 -9.35 8.86 3.84
C ILE A 7 -8.40 9.20 4.99
N ASP A 8 -8.23 8.25 5.90
CA ASP A 8 -7.30 8.34 7.01
C ASP A 8 -5.89 7.97 6.55
N LEU A 9 -5.08 9.00 6.36
CA LEU A 9 -3.67 8.85 6.00
C LEU A 9 -2.81 8.97 7.25
N ILE A 10 -2.27 7.84 7.69
CA ILE A 10 -1.50 7.78 8.93
C ILE A 10 -0.04 8.15 8.62
N THR A 11 0.34 9.39 8.93
CA THR A 11 1.75 9.76 9.13
C THR A 11 2.05 9.67 10.64
N LEU A 12 2.93 8.75 11.05
CA LEU A 12 3.37 8.70 12.46
C LEU A 12 4.53 9.70 12.65
N PRO A 13 4.60 10.48 13.75
CA PRO A 13 3.93 10.30 15.03
C PRO A 13 3.18 11.57 15.49
N THR A 14 1.92 11.76 15.12
CA THR A 14 0.90 12.49 15.90
C THR A 14 -0.42 12.23 15.19
N ILE A 15 -1.44 11.85 15.96
CA ILE A 15 -2.76 11.46 15.47
C ILE A 15 -3.46 12.72 14.95
N GLU A 16 -3.31 13.04 13.66
CA GLU A 16 -4.19 14.01 12.99
C GLU A 16 -4.52 13.56 11.56
N ASN A 17 -5.82 13.41 11.32
CA ASN A 17 -6.50 13.19 10.05
C ASN A 17 -5.84 14.01 8.92
N THR A 18 -4.89 13.43 8.20
CA THR A 18 -4.27 14.10 7.07
C THR A 18 -5.15 13.87 5.85
N SER A 19 -5.98 14.86 5.53
CA SER A 19 -6.76 14.89 4.30
C SER A 19 -5.84 14.73 3.08
N VAL A 20 -6.24 13.93 2.09
CA VAL A 20 -5.50 13.71 0.82
C VAL A 20 -5.13 15.03 0.12
N GLY A 21 -5.90 16.09 0.39
CA GLY A 21 -5.68 17.46 -0.06
C GLY A 21 -4.37 18.11 0.38
N ASP A 22 -3.73 17.67 1.47
CA ASP A 22 -2.49 18.27 2.01
C ASP A 22 -1.22 17.50 1.64
N LEU A 23 -1.36 16.43 0.86
CA LEU A 23 -0.22 15.61 0.47
C LEU A 23 0.66 16.32 -0.56
N GLN A 24 1.95 16.39 -0.25
CA GLN A 24 2.98 16.85 -1.16
C GLN A 24 3.91 15.70 -1.51
N ALA A 25 4.46 15.74 -2.73
CA ALA A 25 5.50 14.83 -3.14
C ALA A 25 6.67 14.92 -2.15
N ASN A 26 7.10 13.77 -1.64
CA ASN A 26 8.32 13.68 -0.86
C ASN A 26 9.31 12.79 -1.64
N PRO A 27 10.45 13.33 -2.10
CA PRO A 27 11.39 12.59 -2.93
C PRO A 27 12.00 11.36 -2.22
N GLU A 28 11.95 11.33 -0.89
CA GLU A 28 12.41 10.22 -0.05
C GLU A 28 11.34 9.12 0.09
N LYS A 29 10.06 9.43 -0.14
CA LYS A 29 8.94 8.51 -0.05
C LYS A 29 8.45 8.07 -1.44
N ARG A 30 9.22 7.21 -2.11
CA ARG A 30 8.85 6.73 -3.47
C ARG A 30 7.93 5.51 -3.48
N VAL A 31 7.56 5.00 -2.31
CA VAL A 31 6.72 3.82 -2.13
C VAL A 31 5.37 4.22 -1.54
N LEU A 32 4.29 3.73 -2.15
CA LEU A 32 2.93 3.84 -1.64
C LEU A 32 2.41 2.46 -1.28
N ILE A 33 1.85 2.35 -0.07
CA ILE A 33 1.18 1.15 0.40
C ILE A 33 -0.26 1.51 0.73
N VAL A 34 -1.18 0.85 0.02
CA VAL A 34 -2.61 0.95 0.28
C VAL A 34 -3.06 -0.32 0.97
N TYR A 35 -3.75 -0.20 2.08
CA TYR A 35 -4.16 -1.34 2.91
C TYR A 35 -5.56 -1.12 3.48
N ASP A 36 -6.26 -2.23 3.74
CA ASP A 36 -7.53 -2.23 4.45
C ASP A 36 -7.31 -2.27 5.96
N GLU A 37 -6.58 -3.28 6.43
CA GLU A 37 -6.30 -3.54 7.85
C GLU A 37 -4.89 -4.15 8.02
N GLY A 38 -4.41 -4.25 9.26
CA GLY A 38 -3.17 -4.98 9.58
C GLY A 38 -1.88 -4.19 9.38
N LEU A 39 -1.89 -2.88 9.67
CA LEU A 39 -0.72 -2.01 9.55
C LEU A 39 0.52 -2.54 10.31
N ASP A 40 0.34 -3.06 11.53
CA ASP A 40 1.46 -3.60 12.33
C ASP A 40 2.19 -4.74 11.62
N PHE A 41 1.45 -5.62 10.94
CA PHE A 41 2.03 -6.71 10.16
C PHE A 41 2.82 -6.16 8.97
N ILE A 42 2.24 -5.20 8.25
CA ILE A 42 2.88 -4.54 7.11
C ILE A 42 4.19 -3.88 7.54
N GLN A 43 4.17 -3.11 8.63
CA GLN A 43 5.36 -2.44 9.16
C GLN A 43 6.47 -3.43 9.53
N ARG A 44 6.14 -4.58 10.13
CA ARG A 44 7.13 -5.63 10.43
C ARG A 44 7.75 -6.23 9.17
N VAL A 45 6.95 -6.44 8.12
CA VAL A 45 7.45 -6.95 6.83
C VAL A 45 8.37 -5.94 6.16
N LEU A 46 8.05 -4.64 6.25
CA LEU A 46 8.86 -3.57 5.66
C LEU A 46 10.14 -3.32 6.46
N ALA A 47 10.08 -3.38 7.79
CA ALA A 47 11.28 -3.35 8.63
C ALA A 47 12.25 -4.46 8.22
N ALA A 48 11.74 -5.68 8.00
CA ALA A 48 12.56 -6.79 7.49
C ALA A 48 13.12 -6.54 6.07
N ALA A 49 12.45 -5.71 5.26
CA ALA A 49 12.87 -5.33 3.92
C ALA A 49 13.87 -4.16 3.87
N GLY A 50 14.34 -3.66 5.02
CA GLY A 50 15.35 -2.59 5.12
C GLY A 50 14.78 -1.19 5.28
N TYR A 51 13.51 -1.05 5.69
CA TYR A 51 12.92 0.24 6.04
C TYR A 51 13.00 0.46 7.55
N ASP A 52 14.02 1.18 8.01
CA ASP A 52 14.25 1.44 9.44
C ASP A 52 13.19 2.36 10.05
N GLN A 53 12.63 3.28 9.24
CA GLN A 53 11.60 4.24 9.65
C GLN A 53 10.49 4.27 8.58
N PRO A 54 9.63 3.23 8.51
CA PRO A 54 8.66 3.11 7.43
C PRO A 54 7.72 4.32 7.34
N GLY A 55 7.32 4.94 8.46
CA GLY A 55 6.47 6.13 8.46
C GLY A 55 7.09 7.38 7.80
N GLU A 56 8.41 7.47 7.76
CA GLU A 56 9.16 8.56 7.13
C GLU A 56 9.60 8.22 5.71
N GLN A 57 9.59 6.95 5.34
CA GLN A 57 10.14 6.44 4.07
C GLN A 57 9.07 5.95 3.09
N ILE A 58 7.85 5.73 3.57
CA ILE A 58 6.74 5.13 2.81
C ILE A 58 5.48 5.95 3.04
N HIS A 59 4.68 6.12 1.99
CA HIS A 59 3.31 6.59 2.11
C HIS A 59 2.39 5.42 2.48
N PHE A 60 1.73 5.53 3.63
CA PHE A 60 0.70 4.58 4.06
C PHE A 60 -0.68 5.19 3.85
N LEU A 61 -1.54 4.47 3.15
CA LEU A 61 -2.90 4.88 2.87
C LEU A 61 -3.85 3.79 3.34
N GLN A 62 -4.67 4.10 4.34
CA GLN A 62 -5.77 3.19 4.70
C GLN A 62 -6.96 3.48 3.79
N ALA A 63 -7.46 2.45 3.12
CA ALA A 63 -8.64 2.54 2.26
C ALA A 63 -9.58 1.38 2.58
N ALA A 64 -10.81 1.71 2.98
CA ALA A 64 -11.86 0.74 3.22
C ALA A 64 -12.32 0.11 1.89
N LYS A 65 -12.61 -1.19 1.90
CA LYS A 65 -13.11 -1.91 0.70
C LYS A 65 -14.49 -1.42 0.23
N ASP A 66 -15.24 -0.81 1.14
CA ASP A 66 -16.65 -0.41 0.97
C ASP A 66 -16.80 1.11 0.77
N ASP A 67 -15.72 1.83 0.53
CA ASP A 67 -15.79 3.26 0.21
C ASP A 67 -16.43 3.43 -1.17
N GLU A 68 -17.71 3.84 -1.19
CA GLU A 68 -18.52 3.97 -2.41
C GLU A 68 -18.05 5.12 -3.32
N ASP A 69 -17.30 6.09 -2.77
CA ASP A 69 -16.86 7.27 -3.50
C ASP A 69 -15.64 7.03 -4.41
N GLY A 70 -15.02 5.85 -4.36
CA GLY A 70 -13.96 5.44 -5.28
C GLY A 70 -12.67 6.25 -5.12
N LEU A 71 -11.61 5.63 -4.63
CA LEU A 71 -10.31 6.28 -4.53
C LEU A 71 -9.65 6.39 -5.92
N ASP A 72 -9.47 7.61 -6.44
CA ASP A 72 -8.61 7.81 -7.63
C ASP A 72 -7.13 7.66 -7.27
N LEU A 73 -6.68 6.42 -7.27
CA LEU A 73 -5.30 6.08 -7.01
C LEU A 73 -4.37 6.60 -8.13
N SER A 74 -4.88 6.75 -9.36
CA SER A 74 -4.07 7.20 -10.49
C SER A 74 -3.61 8.64 -10.33
N GLY A 75 -4.51 9.54 -9.90
CA GLY A 75 -4.22 10.93 -9.56
C GLY A 75 -3.30 11.03 -8.35
N LEU A 76 -3.55 10.21 -7.31
CA LEU A 76 -2.73 10.19 -6.10
C LEU A 76 -1.29 9.78 -6.39
N ILE A 77 -1.07 8.71 -7.17
CA ILE A 77 0.27 8.24 -7.54
C ILE A 77 1.03 9.34 -8.30
N HIS A 78 0.36 10.06 -9.20
CA HIS A 78 0.98 11.16 -9.93
C HIS A 78 1.36 12.32 -9.00
N ARG A 79 0.47 12.71 -8.09
CA ARG A 79 0.69 13.79 -7.12
C ARG A 79 1.82 13.49 -6.13
N LEU A 80 1.92 12.25 -5.66
CA LEU A 80 2.95 11.83 -4.71
C LEU A 80 4.30 11.48 -5.36
N GLU A 81 4.37 11.44 -6.69
CA GLU A 81 5.55 11.01 -7.45
C GLU A 81 6.11 9.62 -7.05
N VAL A 82 5.24 8.73 -6.58
CA VAL A 82 5.62 7.36 -6.20
C VAL A 82 5.81 6.47 -7.41
N ASN A 83 6.79 5.57 -7.33
CA ASN A 83 7.13 4.66 -8.42
C ASN A 83 6.94 3.17 -8.05
N LYS A 84 6.66 2.87 -6.78
CA LYS A 84 6.36 1.53 -6.28
C LYS A 84 5.06 1.57 -5.48
N ILE A 85 4.11 0.69 -5.82
CA ILE A 85 2.77 0.67 -5.26
C ILE A 85 2.44 -0.76 -4.82
N CYS A 86 2.12 -0.95 -3.55
CA CYS A 86 1.67 -2.22 -3.00
C CYS A 86 0.24 -2.11 -2.47
N LEU A 87 -0.63 -3.01 -2.90
CA LEU A 87 -2.06 -3.00 -2.60
C LEU A 87 -2.41 -4.24 -1.76
N PHE A 88 -2.84 -4.04 -0.52
CA PHE A 88 -3.27 -5.10 0.38
C PHE A 88 -4.79 -5.11 0.50
N GLY A 89 -5.40 -6.21 0.06
CA GLY A 89 -6.85 -6.43 0.15
C GLY A 89 -7.68 -5.51 -0.74
N GLN A 90 -7.07 -4.76 -1.65
CA GLN A 90 -7.78 -3.79 -2.47
C GLN A 90 -8.27 -4.39 -3.79
N ASP A 91 -9.36 -3.84 -4.30
CA ASP A 91 -9.93 -4.17 -5.60
C ASP A 91 -9.50 -3.12 -6.64
N LEU A 92 -8.72 -3.52 -7.65
CA LEU A 92 -8.11 -2.59 -8.62
C LEU A 92 -9.13 -1.72 -9.38
N PRO A 93 -10.26 -2.26 -9.87
CA PRO A 93 -11.26 -1.46 -10.58
C PRO A 93 -11.88 -0.38 -9.69
N LYS A 94 -12.06 -0.63 -8.38
CA LYS A 94 -12.55 0.38 -7.43
C LYS A 94 -11.54 1.52 -7.20
N LEU A 95 -10.28 1.27 -7.50
CA LEU A 95 -9.19 2.25 -7.42
C LEU A 95 -8.93 2.98 -8.75
N GLY A 96 -9.80 2.80 -9.75
CA GLY A 96 -9.61 3.35 -11.10
C GLY A 96 -8.51 2.64 -11.91
N LEU A 97 -8.05 1.46 -11.48
CA LEU A 97 -7.00 0.69 -12.16
C LEU A 97 -7.62 -0.45 -12.98
N HIS A 98 -7.58 -0.31 -14.30
CA HIS A 98 -8.16 -1.26 -15.25
C HIS A 98 -7.10 -2.24 -15.82
N PHE A 99 -6.35 -2.91 -14.94
CA PHE A 99 -5.42 -3.97 -15.33
C PHE A 99 -5.39 -5.09 -14.28
N SER A 100 -4.93 -6.27 -14.69
CA SER A 100 -4.83 -7.43 -13.82
C SER A 100 -3.38 -7.67 -13.39
N VAL A 101 -3.17 -7.94 -12.10
CA VAL A 101 -1.89 -8.32 -11.51
C VAL A 101 -2.08 -9.60 -10.72
N SER A 102 -1.23 -10.60 -10.98
CA SER A 102 -1.20 -11.81 -10.16
C SER A 102 -0.74 -11.46 -8.74
N PRO A 103 -1.42 -11.95 -7.69
CA PRO A 103 -1.03 -11.68 -6.32
C PRO A 103 0.44 -12.03 -6.06
N TYR A 104 1.09 -11.20 -5.25
CA TYR A 104 2.51 -11.31 -4.86
C TYR A 104 3.53 -11.14 -5.99
N PHE A 105 3.08 -10.87 -7.22
CA PHE A 105 3.97 -10.68 -8.36
C PHE A 105 4.07 -9.19 -8.74
N PRO A 106 5.26 -8.57 -8.63
CA PRO A 106 5.44 -7.19 -9.06
C PRO A 106 5.30 -7.04 -10.58
N LEU A 107 4.31 -6.28 -11.03
CA LEU A 107 4.11 -5.90 -12.43
C LEU A 107 4.67 -4.49 -12.67
N LYS A 108 5.50 -4.32 -13.69
CA LYS A 108 5.96 -2.99 -14.12
C LYS A 108 5.05 -2.47 -15.25
N LEU A 109 4.41 -1.34 -15.03
CA LEU A 109 3.52 -0.68 -15.99
C LEU A 109 3.78 0.83 -15.98
N ALA A 110 3.97 1.43 -17.15
CA ALA A 110 4.21 2.88 -17.31
C ALA A 110 5.32 3.44 -16.39
N GLY A 111 6.42 2.69 -16.24
CA GLY A 111 7.56 3.09 -15.39
C GLY A 111 7.35 2.91 -13.88
N ARG A 112 6.18 2.43 -13.45
CA ARG A 112 5.81 2.18 -12.06
C ARG A 112 5.71 0.68 -11.79
N THR A 113 5.98 0.27 -10.57
CA THR A 113 5.83 -1.11 -10.11
C THR A 113 4.57 -1.24 -9.27
N TYR A 114 3.71 -2.19 -9.60
CA TYR A 114 2.50 -2.51 -8.87
C TYR A 114 2.59 -3.93 -8.34
N MET A 115 2.13 -4.15 -7.11
CA MET A 115 1.97 -5.48 -6.55
C MET A 115 0.66 -5.54 -5.78
N THR A 116 -0.10 -6.61 -6.00
CA THR A 116 -1.36 -6.86 -5.30
C THR A 116 -1.16 -8.01 -4.32
N CYS A 117 -1.83 -7.93 -3.18
CA CYS A 117 -1.76 -8.92 -2.10
C CYS A 117 -3.15 -9.08 -1.50
N PRO A 118 -3.48 -10.25 -0.92
CA PRO A 118 -4.59 -10.36 0.02
C PRO A 118 -4.44 -9.36 1.17
N SER A 119 -5.52 -9.16 1.93
CA SER A 119 -5.49 -8.30 3.11
C SER A 119 -4.34 -8.71 4.05
N ALA A 120 -3.63 -7.74 4.60
CA ALA A 120 -2.55 -8.03 5.54
C ALA A 120 -3.06 -8.74 6.80
N ALA A 121 -4.29 -8.45 7.24
CA ALA A 121 -4.94 -9.18 8.33
C ALA A 121 -5.12 -10.67 8.00
N THR A 122 -5.53 -11.00 6.76
CA THR A 122 -5.63 -12.39 6.30
C THR A 122 -4.27 -13.09 6.29
N ILE A 123 -3.22 -12.41 5.79
CA ILE A 123 -1.86 -12.98 5.73
C ILE A 123 -1.31 -13.20 7.15
N ALA A 124 -1.59 -12.29 8.08
CA ALA A 124 -1.21 -12.43 9.47
C ALA A 124 -1.92 -13.62 10.13
N ALA A 125 -3.24 -13.76 9.93
CA ALA A 125 -4.02 -14.87 10.45
C ALA A 125 -3.58 -16.23 9.88
N ASP A 126 -3.22 -16.31 8.60
CA ASP A 126 -2.63 -17.52 8.00
C ASP A 126 -1.35 -17.92 8.73
N LYS A 127 -0.47 -16.94 9.00
CA LYS A 127 0.80 -17.16 9.70
C LYS A 127 0.60 -17.66 11.13
N GLU A 128 -0.37 -17.12 11.86
CA GLU A 128 -0.73 -17.56 13.22
C GLU A 128 -1.26 -19.00 13.24
N ARG A 129 -1.98 -19.40 12.19
CA ARG A 129 -2.43 -20.79 12.00
C ARG A 129 -1.33 -21.74 11.52
N GLY A 130 -0.10 -21.24 11.33
CA GLY A 130 1.04 -22.00 10.85
C GLY A 130 1.12 -22.15 9.32
N ASP A 131 0.17 -21.58 8.55
CA ASP A 131 0.27 -21.53 7.10
C ASP A 131 1.16 -20.36 6.66
N ASN A 132 2.39 -20.70 6.29
CA ASN A 132 3.39 -19.72 5.89
C ASN A 132 3.40 -19.44 4.38
N LYS A 133 2.49 -20.00 3.57
CA LYS A 133 2.50 -19.83 2.11
C LYS A 133 2.31 -18.37 1.71
N SER A 134 1.26 -17.71 2.21
CA SER A 134 0.94 -16.31 1.93
C SER A 134 2.07 -15.38 2.37
N SER A 135 2.61 -15.59 3.58
CA SER A 135 3.72 -14.79 4.11
C SER A 135 5.02 -14.97 3.32
N ARG A 136 5.33 -16.19 2.86
CA ARG A 136 6.52 -16.44 2.02
C ARG A 136 6.37 -15.84 0.63
N ALA A 137 5.19 -15.93 0.03
CA ALA A 137 4.90 -15.33 -1.26
C ALA A 137 5.01 -13.80 -1.20
N LEU A 138 4.43 -13.18 -0.16
CA LEU A 138 4.58 -11.75 0.12
C LEU A 138 6.06 -11.36 0.23
N TRP A 139 6.84 -12.10 1.03
CA TRP A 139 8.26 -11.82 1.18
C TRP A 139 9.02 -11.93 -0.16
N GLY A 140 8.70 -12.90 -1.00
CA GLY A 140 9.26 -13.04 -2.34
C GLY A 140 9.01 -11.81 -3.21
N GLY A 141 7.76 -11.34 -3.27
CA GLY A 141 7.38 -10.15 -4.03
C GLY A 141 8.02 -8.86 -3.48
N ILE A 142 8.02 -8.69 -2.16
CA ILE A 142 8.67 -7.56 -1.49
C ILE A 142 10.18 -7.56 -1.80
N LYS A 143 10.86 -8.70 -1.66
CA LYS A 143 12.30 -8.79 -1.95
C LYS A 143 12.63 -8.47 -3.41
N GLN A 144 11.76 -8.87 -4.34
CA GLN A 144 11.98 -8.68 -5.77
C GLN A 144 11.92 -7.21 -6.20
N ALA A 145 11.04 -6.40 -5.60
CA ALA A 145 10.80 -5.05 -6.10
C ALA A 145 10.68 -3.94 -5.06
N PHE A 146 10.50 -4.28 -3.78
CA PHE A 146 10.26 -3.33 -2.70
C PHE A 146 11.36 -3.30 -1.64
N ALA A 147 12.27 -4.28 -1.59
CA ALA A 147 13.43 -4.22 -0.72
C ALA A 147 14.32 -3.01 -1.03
N ARG A 148 14.93 -2.47 0.03
CA ARG A 148 15.88 -1.36 -0.04
C ARG A 148 17.31 -1.85 -0.18
#